data_AF-A0A556CN52-F1
#
_entry.id   AF-A0A556CN52-F1
#
_cell.length_a   1.000
_cell.length_b   1.000
_cell.length_c   1.000
_cell.angle_alpha   90.00
_cell.angle_beta   90.00
_cell.angle_gamma   90.00
#
_symmetry.space_group_name_H-M   'P 1'
#
loop_
_entity.id
_entity.type
_entity.pdbx_description
1 polymer ?
#
loop_
_entity_poly.entity_id
_entity_poly.type
_entity_poly.pdbx_seq_one_letter_code
_entity_poly.pdbx_strand_id
1 'polypeptide(L)'
;MSNQPHTCIECKASLPAEAPKSRRYCGMTCRRRASRRRERRAVHETELVRLKRLLDEATAREDRLESRLAAARERIEATRTKMRRQAVKHRKRERHAQRAIIDRVHTLVATRDRLASVTADLEAAASKQSDRTDLEVAAQQIVDLQKRLATVTDRHQVLTGQYAELRDRYAVLVSDYNKAADRLKDFARDRHRFRPVIEAWDTLAGRLAKSAKTTTLSAGDREIVRMWATWQTGRDRRRRAGQ
;
A
#
# COMPACT_ATOMS: atom_id res chain seq x y z
N MET A 1 41.16 11.10 -79.36
CA MET A 1 40.85 10.76 -77.95
C MET A 1 39.94 9.56 -77.93
N SER A 2 40.41 8.41 -77.45
CA SER A 2 39.66 7.15 -77.47
C SER A 2 38.51 7.19 -76.46
N ASN A 3 37.26 7.23 -76.93
CA ASN A 3 36.08 7.09 -76.08
C ASN A 3 36.05 5.65 -75.52
N GLN A 4 36.30 5.50 -74.22
CA GLN A 4 36.13 4.21 -73.55
C GLN A 4 34.67 3.73 -73.69
N PRO A 5 34.43 2.46 -74.07
CA PRO A 5 33.08 1.94 -74.20
C PRO A 5 32.43 1.85 -72.81
N HIS A 6 31.43 2.71 -72.56
CA HIS A 6 30.62 2.66 -71.35
C HIS A 6 29.42 1.74 -71.56
N THR A 7 29.09 0.91 -70.57
CA THR A 7 27.98 -0.05 -70.66
C THR A 7 26.73 0.44 -69.96
N CYS A 8 25.57 -0.01 -70.42
CA CYS A 8 24.29 0.24 -69.79
C CYS A 8 24.21 -0.44 -68.41
N ILE A 9 23.83 0.31 -67.37
CA ILE A 9 23.75 -0.21 -65.98
C ILE A 9 22.79 -1.40 -65.84
N GLU A 10 21.74 -1.47 -66.67
CA GLU A 10 20.69 -2.49 -66.53
C GLU A 10 20.94 -3.76 -67.36
N CYS A 11 21.32 -3.62 -68.64
CA CYS A 11 21.51 -4.77 -69.54
C CYS A 11 22.97 -5.10 -69.85
N LYS A 12 23.92 -4.30 -69.32
CA LYS A 12 25.37 -4.42 -69.54
C LYS A 12 25.83 -4.29 -71.01
N ALA A 13 24.92 -4.01 -71.95
CA ALA A 13 25.27 -3.77 -73.35
C ALA A 13 26.06 -2.46 -73.54
N SER A 14 27.00 -2.43 -74.50
CA SER A 14 27.80 -1.27 -74.84
C SER A 14 26.91 -0.12 -75.35
N LEU A 15 27.17 1.10 -74.88
CA LEU A 15 26.50 2.31 -75.35
C LEU A 15 27.14 2.82 -76.66
N PRO A 16 26.40 3.56 -77.49
CA PRO A 16 26.94 4.16 -78.72
C PRO A 16 28.16 5.05 -78.43
N ALA A 17 29.17 5.03 -79.30
CA ALA A 17 30.43 5.77 -79.12
C ALA A 17 30.26 7.30 -79.07
N GLU A 18 29.15 7.82 -79.59
CA GLU A 18 28.76 9.24 -79.61
C GLU A 18 27.92 9.65 -78.39
N ALA A 19 27.56 8.71 -77.52
CA ALA A 19 26.75 9.01 -76.35
C ALA A 19 27.53 9.87 -75.34
N PRO A 20 26.90 10.90 -74.75
CA PRO A 20 27.55 11.72 -73.72
C PRO A 20 27.87 10.86 -72.49
N LYS A 21 28.98 11.14 -71.80
CA LYS A 21 29.44 10.41 -70.60
C LYS A 21 28.39 10.36 -69.46
N SER A 22 27.38 11.23 -69.49
CA SER A 22 26.26 11.26 -68.54
C SER A 22 25.17 10.23 -68.83
N ARG A 23 25.13 9.60 -70.01
CA ARG A 23 24.11 8.62 -70.39
C ARG A 23 24.39 7.27 -69.74
N ARG A 24 23.51 6.84 -68.82
CA ARG A 24 23.66 5.61 -68.02
C ARG A 24 22.89 4.40 -68.55
N TYR A 25 22.00 4.58 -69.53
CA TYR A 25 21.07 3.55 -70.00
C TYR A 25 21.01 3.47 -71.53
N CYS A 26 20.83 2.25 -72.04
CA CYS A 26 20.71 1.93 -73.45
C CYS A 26 19.52 2.66 -74.11
N GLY A 27 18.41 2.78 -73.38
CA GLY A 27 17.18 3.42 -73.82
C GLY A 27 16.15 3.49 -72.69
N MET A 28 14.95 3.98 -73.01
CA MET A 28 13.89 4.21 -72.01
C MET A 28 13.39 2.92 -71.34
N THR A 29 13.44 1.79 -72.03
CA THR A 29 13.07 0.47 -71.48
C THR A 29 14.07 0.00 -70.42
N CYS A 30 15.38 0.11 -70.69
CA CYS A 30 16.47 -0.14 -69.74
C CYS A 30 16.32 0.77 -68.49
N ARG A 31 16.01 2.05 -68.69
CA ARG A 31 15.80 3.01 -67.59
C ARG A 31 14.58 2.65 -66.73
N ARG A 32 13.44 2.30 -67.36
CA ARG A 32 12.21 1.88 -66.65
C ARG A 32 12.41 0.59 -65.85
N ARG A 33 13.11 -0.41 -66.41
CA ARG A 33 13.44 -1.66 -65.68
C ARG A 33 14.32 -1.39 -64.46
N ALA A 34 15.36 -0.58 -64.62
CA ALA A 34 16.22 -0.19 -63.51
C ALA A 34 15.46 0.59 -62.42
N SER A 35 14.56 1.50 -62.79
CA SER A 35 13.69 2.21 -61.84
C SER A 35 12.81 1.23 -61.06
N ARG A 36 12.10 0.33 -61.77
CA ARG A 36 11.24 -0.69 -61.13
C ARG A 36 12.02 -1.62 -60.20
N ARG A 37 13.26 -2.01 -60.54
CA ARG A 37 14.10 -2.80 -59.63
C ARG A 37 14.50 -2.01 -58.39
N ARG A 38 14.84 -0.73 -58.53
CA ARG A 38 15.16 0.15 -57.38
C ARG A 38 13.95 0.34 -56.48
N GLU A 39 12.78 0.60 -57.04
CA GLU A 39 11.51 0.70 -56.32
C GLU A 39 11.20 -0.61 -55.57
N ARG A 40 11.31 -1.77 -56.21
CA ARG A 40 11.11 -3.07 -55.54
C ARG A 40 12.10 -3.32 -54.40
N ARG A 41 13.38 -2.96 -54.59
CA ARG A 41 14.39 -3.07 -53.53
C ARG A 41 14.09 -2.13 -52.37
N ALA A 42 13.69 -0.89 -52.64
CA ALA A 42 13.31 0.07 -51.62
C ALA A 42 12.09 -0.41 -50.81
N VAL A 43 11.06 -0.95 -51.48
CA VAL A 43 9.89 -1.54 -50.80
C VAL A 43 10.33 -2.72 -49.93
N HIS A 44 11.13 -3.65 -50.47
CA HIS A 44 11.63 -4.78 -49.71
C HIS A 44 12.49 -4.36 -48.51
N GLU A 45 13.33 -3.34 -48.67
CA GLU A 45 14.15 -2.79 -47.59
C GLU A 45 13.28 -2.17 -46.49
N THR A 46 12.24 -1.40 -46.85
CA THR A 46 11.29 -0.87 -45.86
C THR A 46 10.51 -1.97 -45.14
N GLU A 47 10.16 -3.05 -45.84
CA GLU A 47 9.48 -4.21 -45.24
C GLU A 47 10.39 -4.96 -44.29
N LEU A 48 11.67 -5.17 -44.64
CA LEU A 48 12.66 -5.78 -43.75
C LEU A 48 12.90 -4.94 -42.49
N VAL A 49 12.99 -3.61 -42.63
CA VAL A 49 13.12 -2.72 -41.47
C VAL A 49 11.88 -2.80 -40.58
N ARG A 50 10.68 -2.84 -41.17
CA ARG A 50 9.43 -3.03 -40.42
C ARG A 50 9.40 -4.36 -39.68
N LEU A 51 9.76 -5.47 -40.34
CA LEU A 51 9.78 -6.79 -39.72
C LEU A 51 10.82 -6.90 -38.60
N LYS A 52 12.02 -6.31 -38.79
CA LYS A 52 13.04 -6.22 -37.73
C LYS A 52 12.52 -5.46 -36.52
N ARG A 53 11.86 -4.31 -36.73
CA ARG A 53 11.26 -3.54 -35.63
C ARG A 53 10.20 -4.35 -34.88
N LEU A 54 9.35 -5.08 -35.60
CA LEU A 54 8.34 -5.95 -34.97
C LEU A 54 8.97 -7.10 -34.18
N LEU A 55 10.07 -7.68 -34.68
CA LEU A 55 10.83 -8.69 -33.96
C LEU A 55 11.45 -8.12 -32.69
N ASP A 56 12.11 -6.97 -32.77
CA ASP A 56 12.72 -6.29 -31.61
C ASP A 56 11.66 -5.93 -30.56
N GLU A 57 10.49 -5.44 -31.00
CA GLU A 57 9.34 -5.15 -30.12
C GLU A 57 8.81 -6.42 -29.44
N ALA A 58 8.75 -7.55 -30.17
CA ALA A 58 8.30 -8.84 -29.64
C ALA A 58 9.29 -9.40 -28.62
N THR A 59 10.60 -9.40 -28.92
CA THR A 59 11.66 -9.84 -28.00
C THR A 59 11.67 -8.99 -26.73
N ALA A 60 11.60 -7.66 -26.86
CA ALA A 60 11.53 -6.79 -25.70
C ALA A 60 10.26 -6.99 -24.85
N ARG A 61 9.16 -7.44 -25.47
CA ARG A 61 7.93 -7.80 -24.76
C ARG A 61 8.10 -9.12 -24.02
N GLU A 62 8.77 -10.10 -24.62
CA GLU A 62 9.10 -11.39 -24.00
C GLU A 62 9.98 -11.19 -22.76
N ASP A 63 11.08 -10.45 -22.88
CA ASP A 63 11.98 -10.13 -21.75
C ASP A 63 11.25 -9.49 -20.56
N ARG A 64 10.31 -8.57 -20.85
CA ARG A 64 9.47 -7.93 -19.83
C ARG A 64 8.53 -8.93 -19.16
N LEU A 65 7.97 -9.87 -19.90
CA LEU A 65 7.08 -10.90 -19.35
C LEU A 65 7.88 -11.90 -18.51
N GLU A 66 9.06 -12.30 -18.96
CA GLU A 66 9.97 -13.17 -18.18
C GLU A 66 10.38 -12.50 -16.87
N SER A 67 10.76 -11.23 -16.92
CA SER A 67 11.10 -10.44 -15.71
C SER A 67 9.91 -10.35 -14.75
N ARG A 68 8.70 -10.15 -15.26
CA ARG A 68 7.46 -10.13 -14.44
C ARG A 68 7.17 -11.49 -13.83
N LEU A 69 7.41 -12.57 -14.56
CA LEU A 69 7.21 -13.93 -14.11
C LEU A 69 8.23 -14.32 -13.02
N ALA A 70 9.49 -13.91 -13.17
CA ALA A 70 10.51 -14.07 -12.14
C ALA A 70 10.12 -13.33 -10.85
N ALA A 71 9.72 -12.07 -10.94
CA ALA A 71 9.26 -11.28 -9.81
C ALA A 71 7.96 -11.84 -9.17
N ALA A 72 7.09 -12.47 -9.95
CA ALA A 72 5.92 -13.17 -9.42
C ALA A 72 6.32 -14.44 -8.64
N ARG A 73 7.26 -15.24 -9.17
CA ARG A 73 7.80 -16.44 -8.50
C ARG A 73 8.46 -16.08 -7.17
N GLU A 74 9.26 -15.03 -7.14
CA GLU A 74 9.90 -14.56 -5.90
C GLU A 74 8.87 -14.14 -4.84
N ARG A 75 7.82 -13.40 -5.23
CA ARG A 75 6.72 -13.05 -4.33
C ARG A 75 5.95 -14.27 -3.82
N ILE A 76 5.73 -15.27 -4.66
CA ILE A 76 5.09 -16.53 -4.25
C ILE A 76 5.97 -17.26 -3.23
N GLU A 77 7.28 -17.32 -3.44
CA GLU A 77 8.16 -18.00 -2.48
C GLU A 77 8.30 -17.23 -1.15
N ALA A 78 8.36 -15.89 -1.21
CA ALA A 78 8.34 -15.04 -0.02
C ALA A 78 7.05 -15.21 0.79
N THR A 79 5.89 -15.32 0.13
CA THR A 79 4.61 -15.58 0.80
C THR A 79 4.54 -16.99 1.38
N ARG A 80 5.02 -18.02 0.66
CA ARG A 80 5.10 -19.40 1.16
C ARG A 80 5.98 -19.52 2.40
N THR A 81 7.15 -18.90 2.40
CA THR A 81 8.04 -18.91 3.57
C THR A 81 7.42 -18.18 4.77
N LYS A 82 6.74 -17.05 4.55
CA LYS A 82 5.96 -16.36 5.59
C LYS A 82 4.84 -17.25 6.16
N MET A 83 4.08 -17.92 5.30
CA MET A 83 3.02 -18.86 5.70
C MET A 83 3.58 -20.02 6.52
N ARG A 84 4.70 -20.63 6.10
CA ARG A 84 5.39 -21.68 6.87
C ARG A 84 5.81 -21.19 8.25
N ARG A 85 6.41 -19.99 8.36
CA ARG A 85 6.79 -19.38 9.65
C ARG A 85 5.58 -19.15 10.55
N GLN A 86 4.47 -18.66 9.99
CA GLN A 86 3.23 -18.46 10.75
C GLN A 86 2.65 -19.79 11.22
N ALA A 87 2.61 -20.82 10.37
CA ALA A 87 2.13 -22.15 10.75
C ALA A 87 2.93 -22.76 11.91
N VAL A 88 4.26 -22.61 11.91
CA VAL A 88 5.11 -23.04 13.03
C VAL A 88 4.78 -22.27 14.32
N LYS A 89 4.59 -20.95 14.25
CA LYS A 89 4.19 -20.14 15.41
C LYS A 89 2.81 -20.55 15.94
N HIS A 90 1.85 -20.81 15.06
CA HIS A 90 0.52 -21.30 15.45
C HIS A 90 0.59 -22.65 16.16
N ARG A 91 1.29 -23.63 15.57
CA ARG A 91 1.50 -24.95 16.21
C ARG A 91 2.17 -24.84 17.58
N LYS A 92 3.14 -23.92 17.75
CA LYS A 92 3.79 -23.69 19.05
C LYS A 92 2.80 -23.13 20.09
N ARG A 93 1.97 -22.16 19.70
CA ARG A 93 0.93 -21.57 20.57
C ARG A 93 -0.13 -22.59 20.94
N GLU A 94 -0.56 -23.41 19.99
CA GLU A 94 -1.54 -24.48 20.19
C GLU A 94 -1.03 -25.51 21.20
N ARG A 95 0.21 -25.99 21.04
CA ARG A 95 0.84 -26.89 22.02
C ARG A 95 0.94 -26.27 23.42
N HIS A 96 1.24 -24.97 23.51
CA HIS A 96 1.31 -24.29 24.79
C HIS A 96 -0.07 -24.16 25.46
N ALA A 97 -1.10 -23.82 24.68
CA ALA A 97 -2.48 -23.76 25.15
C ALA A 97 -2.98 -25.15 25.61
N GLN A 98 -2.68 -26.21 24.85
CA GLN A 98 -3.02 -27.58 25.24
C GLN A 98 -2.38 -27.97 26.57
N ARG A 99 -1.08 -27.68 26.76
CA ARG A 99 -0.41 -27.93 28.06
C ARG A 99 -1.06 -27.16 29.20
N ALA A 100 -1.33 -25.86 29.00
CA ALA A 100 -1.97 -25.05 30.03
C ALA A 100 -3.38 -25.55 30.40
N ILE A 101 -4.13 -26.08 29.42
CA ILE A 101 -5.44 -26.72 29.67
C ILE A 101 -5.26 -27.99 30.50
N ILE A 102 -4.31 -28.86 30.12
CA ILE A 102 -4.00 -30.09 30.85
C ILE A 102 -3.62 -29.79 32.31
N ASP A 103 -2.72 -28.83 32.52
CA ASP A 103 -2.29 -28.42 33.86
C ASP A 103 -3.45 -27.88 34.70
N ARG A 104 -4.36 -27.10 34.07
CA ARG A 104 -5.55 -26.58 34.74
C ARG A 104 -6.56 -27.67 35.07
N VAL A 105 -6.75 -28.65 34.20
CA VAL A 105 -7.58 -29.83 34.47
C VAL A 105 -7.01 -30.64 35.63
N HIS A 106 -5.70 -30.91 35.66
CA HIS A 106 -5.06 -31.58 36.79
C HIS A 106 -5.27 -30.83 38.11
N THR A 107 -5.12 -29.50 38.09
CA THR A 107 -5.36 -28.66 39.26
C THR A 107 -6.81 -28.75 39.72
N LEU A 108 -7.78 -28.70 38.79
CA LEU A 108 -9.20 -28.81 39.11
C LEU A 108 -9.57 -30.17 39.70
N VAL A 109 -9.03 -31.26 39.14
CA VAL A 109 -9.23 -32.62 39.69
C VAL A 109 -8.67 -32.70 41.11
N ALA A 110 -7.45 -32.21 41.34
CA ALA A 110 -6.88 -32.20 42.69
C ALA A 110 -7.71 -31.37 43.68
N THR A 111 -8.27 -30.23 43.25
CA THR A 111 -9.17 -29.44 44.11
C THR A 111 -10.49 -30.14 44.37
N ARG A 112 -11.06 -30.85 43.37
CA ARG A 112 -12.27 -31.65 43.53
C ARG A 112 -12.04 -32.76 44.55
N ASP A 113 -10.94 -33.47 44.46
CA ASP A 113 -10.63 -34.58 45.36
C ASP A 113 -10.41 -34.09 46.80
N ARG A 114 -9.79 -32.91 46.98
CA ARG A 114 -9.71 -32.25 48.29
C ARG A 114 -11.07 -31.85 48.84
N LEU A 115 -11.94 -31.27 48.00
CA LEU A 115 -13.30 -30.92 48.42
C LEU A 115 -14.11 -32.16 48.80
N ALA A 116 -13.98 -33.26 48.04
CA ALA A 116 -14.62 -34.53 48.37
C ALA A 116 -14.15 -35.07 49.73
N SER A 117 -12.83 -35.02 50.00
CA SER A 117 -12.28 -35.39 51.31
C SER A 117 -12.83 -34.53 52.44
N VAL A 118 -12.80 -33.20 52.29
CA VAL A 118 -13.31 -32.26 53.31
C VAL A 118 -14.82 -32.45 53.53
N THR A 119 -15.57 -32.76 52.47
CA THR A 119 -17.01 -33.04 52.58
C THR A 119 -17.26 -34.33 53.37
N ALA A 120 -16.50 -35.38 53.10
CA ALA A 120 -16.57 -36.63 53.87
C ALA A 120 -16.16 -36.42 55.34
N ASP A 121 -15.12 -35.61 55.61
CA ASP A 121 -14.71 -35.24 56.96
C ASP A 121 -15.80 -34.44 57.70
N LEU A 122 -16.48 -33.53 57.00
CA LEU A 122 -17.62 -32.77 57.53
C LEU A 122 -18.83 -33.66 57.82
N GLU A 123 -19.18 -34.60 56.93
CA GLU A 123 -20.25 -35.57 57.17
C GLU A 123 -19.93 -36.51 58.34
N ALA A 124 -18.66 -36.92 58.47
CA ALA A 124 -18.18 -37.72 59.60
C ALA A 124 -18.18 -36.92 60.93
N ALA A 125 -17.91 -35.62 60.89
CA ALA A 125 -18.02 -34.74 62.05
C ALA A 125 -19.49 -34.48 62.42
N ALA A 126 -20.34 -34.23 61.41
CA ALA A 126 -21.79 -34.01 61.60
C ALA A 126 -22.51 -35.24 62.16
N SER A 127 -22.09 -36.46 61.80
CA SER A 127 -22.65 -37.71 62.34
C SER A 127 -22.18 -38.03 63.77
N LYS A 128 -21.05 -37.46 64.23
CA LYS A 128 -20.53 -37.65 65.59
C LYS A 128 -21.00 -36.59 66.59
N GLN A 129 -21.56 -35.49 66.10
CA GLN A 129 -21.88 -34.33 66.93
C GLN A 129 -23.26 -33.77 66.61
N SER A 130 -24.31 -34.54 66.90
CA SER A 130 -25.64 -33.97 67.05
C SER A 130 -25.88 -33.60 68.52
N ASP A 131 -25.10 -32.63 69.01
CA ASP A 131 -25.42 -31.86 70.20
C ASP A 131 -25.94 -30.48 69.76
N ARG A 132 -27.05 -30.08 70.38
CA ARG A 132 -27.90 -28.94 70.03
C ARG A 132 -27.16 -27.58 69.90
N THR A 133 -25.99 -27.46 70.50
CA THR A 133 -25.12 -26.28 70.44
C THR A 133 -24.41 -26.10 69.09
N ASP A 134 -24.08 -27.19 68.39
CA ASP A 134 -23.37 -27.10 67.09
C ASP A 134 -24.30 -26.65 65.97
N LEU A 135 -25.59 -27.01 66.08
CA LEU A 135 -26.64 -26.52 65.18
C LEU A 135 -26.87 -25.01 65.35
N GLU A 136 -26.79 -24.48 66.58
CA GLU A 136 -26.91 -23.05 66.86
C GLU A 136 -25.69 -22.26 66.35
N VAL A 137 -24.48 -22.80 66.52
CA VAL A 137 -23.25 -22.21 65.97
C VAL A 137 -23.27 -22.23 64.43
N ALA A 138 -23.71 -23.32 63.82
CA ALA A 138 -23.85 -23.42 62.36
C ALA A 138 -24.90 -22.43 61.82
N ALA A 139 -26.04 -22.28 62.49
CA ALA A 139 -27.06 -21.29 62.13
C ALA A 139 -26.50 -19.85 62.19
N GLN A 140 -25.73 -19.53 63.23
CA GLN A 140 -25.10 -18.22 63.35
C GLN A 140 -24.04 -17.97 62.26
N GLN A 141 -23.24 -18.99 61.92
CA GLN A 141 -22.26 -18.91 60.82
C GLN A 141 -22.94 -18.74 59.46
N ILE A 142 -24.08 -19.40 59.21
CA ILE A 142 -24.86 -19.24 57.98
C ILE A 142 -25.37 -17.80 57.85
N VAL A 143 -25.91 -17.22 58.93
CA VAL A 143 -26.36 -15.82 58.93
C VAL A 143 -25.20 -14.85 58.69
N ASP A 144 -24.03 -15.11 59.28
CA ASP A 144 -22.85 -14.27 59.11
C ASP A 144 -22.30 -14.36 57.67
N LEU A 145 -22.30 -15.56 57.09
CA LEU A 145 -21.95 -15.77 55.68
C LEU A 145 -22.96 -15.12 54.73
N GLN A 146 -24.26 -15.17 55.02
CA GLN A 146 -25.29 -14.48 54.25
C GLN A 146 -25.09 -12.95 54.28
N LYS A 147 -24.75 -12.37 55.43
CA LYS A 147 -24.42 -10.94 55.54
C LYS A 147 -23.17 -10.57 54.72
N ARG A 148 -22.13 -11.41 54.77
CA ARG A 148 -20.91 -11.21 53.97
C ARG A 148 -21.21 -11.34 52.48
N LEU A 149 -22.03 -12.30 52.08
CA LEU A 149 -22.47 -12.50 50.70
C LEU A 149 -23.26 -11.29 50.20
N ALA A 150 -24.20 -10.76 50.99
CA ALA A 150 -24.94 -9.55 50.66
C ALA A 150 -24.00 -8.36 50.47
N THR A 151 -23.04 -8.16 51.38
CA THR A 151 -22.04 -7.09 51.29
C THR A 151 -21.17 -7.22 50.02
N VAL A 152 -20.75 -8.44 49.66
CA VAL A 152 -19.98 -8.69 48.45
C VAL A 152 -20.83 -8.45 47.20
N THR A 153 -22.10 -8.83 47.24
CA THR A 153 -23.05 -8.61 46.15
C THR A 153 -23.27 -7.12 45.91
N ASP A 154 -23.49 -6.33 46.96
CA ASP A 154 -23.62 -4.87 46.86
C ASP A 154 -22.35 -4.23 46.28
N ARG A 155 -21.17 -4.63 46.77
CA ARG A 155 -19.89 -4.16 46.21
C ARG A 155 -19.74 -4.52 44.73
N HIS A 156 -20.17 -5.72 44.35
CA HIS A 156 -20.13 -6.15 42.95
C HIS A 156 -21.09 -5.34 42.07
N GLN A 157 -22.29 -5.02 42.57
CA GLN A 157 -23.24 -4.14 41.87
C GLN A 157 -22.66 -2.74 41.68
N VAL A 158 -22.06 -2.15 42.72
CA VAL A 158 -21.41 -0.84 42.63
C VAL A 158 -20.27 -0.84 41.60
N LEU A 159 -19.39 -1.85 41.64
CA LEU A 159 -18.32 -1.98 40.65
C LEU A 159 -18.86 -2.13 39.23
N THR A 160 -19.92 -2.92 39.05
CA THR A 160 -20.57 -3.10 37.75
C THR A 160 -21.15 -1.77 37.23
N GLY A 161 -21.74 -0.96 38.11
CA GLY A 161 -22.19 0.39 37.78
C GLY A 161 -21.03 1.30 37.32
N GLN A 162 -19.91 1.29 38.04
CA GLN A 162 -18.71 2.06 37.66
C GLN A 162 -18.12 1.62 36.32
N TYR A 163 -18.10 0.32 36.03
CA TYR A 163 -17.66 -0.20 34.73
C TYR A 163 -18.60 0.23 33.59
N ALA A 164 -19.92 0.25 33.83
CA ALA A 164 -20.88 0.76 32.86
C ALA A 164 -20.65 2.26 32.58
N GLU A 165 -20.48 3.09 33.60
CA GLU A 165 -20.15 4.51 33.42
C GLU A 165 -18.84 4.72 32.65
N LEU A 166 -17.80 3.95 32.98
CA LEU A 166 -16.52 4.03 32.29
C LEU A 166 -16.64 3.64 30.81
N ARG A 167 -17.40 2.57 30.53
CA ARG A 167 -17.70 2.13 29.15
C ARG A 167 -18.42 3.23 28.38
N ASP A 168 -19.41 3.87 28.98
CA ASP A 168 -20.20 4.91 28.32
C ASP A 168 -19.34 6.17 28.05
N ARG A 169 -18.46 6.56 28.99
CA ARG A 169 -17.45 7.61 28.76
C ARG A 169 -16.50 7.26 27.63
N TYR A 170 -16.04 6.01 27.56
CA TYR A 170 -15.17 5.56 26.47
C TYR A 170 -15.89 5.60 25.12
N ALA A 171 -17.17 5.23 25.07
CA ALA A 171 -17.98 5.31 23.86
C ALA A 171 -18.12 6.76 23.36
N VAL A 172 -18.33 7.72 24.26
CA VAL A 172 -18.35 9.16 23.93
C VAL A 172 -16.99 9.61 23.37
N LEU A 173 -15.89 9.25 24.03
CA LEU A 173 -14.54 9.59 23.58
C LEU A 173 -14.24 9.05 22.18
N VAL A 174 -14.64 7.81 21.89
CA VAL A 174 -14.48 7.19 20.56
C VAL A 174 -15.32 7.93 19.52
N SER A 175 -16.56 8.33 19.86
CA SER A 175 -17.40 9.13 18.97
C SER A 175 -16.73 10.46 18.62
N ASP A 176 -16.18 11.16 19.60
CA ASP A 176 -15.54 12.45 19.40
C ASP A 176 -14.22 12.34 18.62
N TYR A 177 -13.45 11.28 18.88
CA TYR A 177 -12.28 10.94 18.07
C TYR A 177 -12.65 10.72 16.60
N ASN A 178 -13.71 9.97 16.33
CA ASN A 178 -14.17 9.72 14.96
C ASN A 178 -14.61 11.02 14.27
N LYS A 179 -15.37 11.89 14.97
CA LYS A 179 -15.73 13.22 14.44
C LYS A 179 -14.49 14.06 14.11
N ALA A 180 -13.47 14.05 14.97
CA ALA A 180 -12.22 14.77 14.72
C ALA A 180 -11.46 14.20 13.53
N ALA A 181 -11.40 12.87 13.41
CA ALA A 181 -10.79 12.19 12.27
C ALA A 181 -11.51 12.52 10.95
N ASP A 182 -12.84 12.61 10.95
CA ASP A 182 -13.60 12.99 9.76
C ASP A 182 -13.36 14.45 9.38
N ARG A 183 -13.32 15.38 10.34
CA ARG A 183 -12.91 16.77 10.09
C ARG A 183 -11.51 16.87 9.47
N LEU A 184 -10.56 16.04 9.92
CA LEU A 184 -9.21 15.98 9.34
C LEU A 184 -9.24 15.48 7.89
N LYS A 185 -10.09 14.49 7.56
CA LYS A 185 -10.27 14.05 6.17
C LYS A 185 -10.85 15.16 5.30
N ASP A 186 -11.83 15.91 5.81
CA ASP A 186 -12.40 17.05 5.10
C ASP A 186 -11.35 18.14 4.87
N PHE A 187 -10.53 18.48 5.88
CA PHE A 187 -9.41 19.41 5.69
C PHE A 187 -8.36 18.90 4.69
N ALA A 188 -8.09 17.59 4.66
CA ALA A 188 -7.20 17.00 3.67
C ALA A 188 -7.79 17.11 2.25
N ARG A 189 -9.09 16.87 2.10
CA ARG A 189 -9.82 17.03 0.83
C ARG A 189 -9.80 18.49 0.37
N ASP A 190 -10.07 19.43 1.27
CA ASP A 190 -10.02 20.85 0.98
C ASP A 190 -8.61 21.29 0.61
N ARG A 191 -7.59 20.81 1.31
CA ARG A 191 -6.18 21.05 0.95
C ARG A 191 -5.88 20.56 -0.48
N HIS A 192 -6.37 19.38 -0.85
CA HIS A 192 -6.24 18.88 -2.22
C HIS A 192 -6.99 19.75 -3.24
N ARG A 193 -8.19 20.22 -2.90
CA ARG A 193 -9.02 21.08 -3.76
C ARG A 193 -8.38 22.46 -3.97
N PHE A 194 -7.81 23.06 -2.93
CA PHE A 194 -7.19 24.39 -3.01
C PHE A 194 -5.76 24.38 -3.57
N ARG A 195 -5.08 23.22 -3.56
CA ARG A 195 -3.73 23.07 -4.11
C ARG A 195 -3.56 23.62 -5.54
N PRO A 196 -4.38 23.27 -6.54
CA PRO A 196 -4.24 23.81 -7.89
C PRO A 196 -4.47 25.33 -7.95
N VAL A 197 -5.38 25.86 -7.12
CA VAL A 197 -5.63 27.31 -7.03
C VAL A 197 -4.40 28.04 -6.47
N ILE A 198 -3.79 27.48 -5.42
CA ILE A 198 -2.57 28.02 -4.81
C ILE A 198 -1.40 27.94 -5.79
N GLU A 199 -1.24 26.84 -6.54
CA GLU A 199 -0.19 26.69 -7.57
C GLU A 199 -0.38 27.68 -8.73
N ALA A 200 -1.62 27.90 -9.18
CA ALA A 200 -1.94 28.91 -10.19
C ALA A 200 -1.64 30.33 -9.68
N TRP A 201 -2.05 30.65 -8.45
CA TRP A 201 -1.77 31.94 -7.82
C TRP A 201 -0.26 32.17 -7.63
N ASP A 202 0.49 31.17 -7.16
CA ASP A 202 1.95 31.22 -7.03
C ASP A 202 2.64 31.51 -8.38
N THR A 203 2.15 30.87 -9.45
CA THR A 203 2.68 31.06 -10.81
C THR A 203 2.37 32.46 -11.36
N LEU A 204 1.18 33.02 -11.07
CA LEU A 204 0.78 34.34 -11.53
C LEU A 204 1.47 35.45 -10.73
N ALA A 205 1.47 35.35 -9.40
CA ALA A 205 2.15 36.29 -8.52
C ALA A 205 3.67 36.27 -8.74
N GLY A 206 4.26 35.09 -8.95
CA GLY A 206 5.68 34.96 -9.29
C GLY A 206 6.03 35.51 -10.68
N ARG A 207 5.12 35.43 -11.65
CA ARG A 207 5.29 36.12 -12.95
C ARG A 207 5.24 37.63 -12.80
N LEU A 208 4.26 38.12 -12.05
CA LEU A 208 4.06 39.56 -11.79
C LEU A 208 5.25 40.17 -11.02
N ALA A 209 5.80 39.43 -10.06
CA ALA A 209 7.02 39.84 -9.33
C ALA A 209 8.28 39.89 -10.23
N LYS A 210 8.35 39.05 -11.27
CA LYS A 210 9.49 39.00 -12.22
C LYS A 210 9.35 40.00 -13.36
N SER A 211 8.12 40.32 -13.79
CA SER A 211 7.87 41.16 -14.96
C SER A 211 8.02 42.65 -14.70
N ALA A 212 8.11 43.08 -13.43
CA ALA A 212 8.08 44.50 -13.11
C ALA A 212 9.33 44.99 -12.37
N LYS A 213 9.88 46.12 -12.81
CA LYS A 213 10.70 46.98 -11.96
C LYS A 213 9.76 47.59 -10.92
N THR A 214 10.08 47.50 -9.64
CA THR A 214 9.21 47.83 -8.48
C THR A 214 8.53 49.21 -8.52
N THR A 215 9.02 50.13 -9.36
CA THR A 215 8.48 51.47 -9.60
C THR A 215 7.33 51.57 -10.62
N THR A 216 7.01 50.48 -11.34
CA THR A 216 6.01 50.47 -12.44
C THR A 216 4.71 49.72 -12.13
N LEU A 217 4.59 49.15 -10.93
CA LEU A 217 3.41 48.39 -10.51
C LEU A 217 2.34 49.28 -9.86
N SER A 218 1.07 48.95 -10.11
CA SER A 218 -0.06 49.56 -9.40
C SER A 218 0.03 49.29 -7.89
N ALA A 219 -0.70 50.08 -7.07
CA ALA A 219 -0.71 49.89 -5.62
C ALA A 219 -1.19 48.49 -5.20
N GLY A 220 -2.24 47.96 -5.87
CA GLY A 220 -2.76 46.62 -5.61
C GLY A 220 -1.79 45.52 -6.02
N ASP A 221 -1.09 45.67 -7.16
CA ASP A 221 -0.10 44.69 -7.61
C ASP A 221 1.10 44.61 -6.66
N ARG A 222 1.53 45.76 -6.09
CA ARG A 222 2.60 45.78 -5.07
C ARG A 222 2.20 45.05 -3.79
N GLU A 223 0.94 45.16 -3.39
CA GLU A 223 0.41 44.45 -2.21
C GLU A 223 0.36 42.93 -2.44
N ILE A 224 -0.09 42.50 -3.62
CA ILE A 224 -0.11 41.08 -4.02
C ILE A 224 1.31 40.49 -4.00
N VAL A 225 2.30 41.20 -4.57
CA VAL A 225 3.71 40.75 -4.55
C VAL A 225 4.26 40.68 -3.13
N ARG A 226 3.93 41.66 -2.27
CA ARG A 226 4.36 41.66 -0.87
C ARG A 226 3.79 40.46 -0.11
N MET A 227 2.48 40.22 -0.21
CA MET A 227 1.83 39.07 0.41
C MET A 227 2.41 37.74 -0.09
N TRP A 228 2.65 37.63 -1.40
CA TRP A 228 3.29 36.46 -2.00
C TRP A 228 4.71 36.24 -1.48
N ALA A 229 5.54 37.28 -1.38
CA ALA A 229 6.89 37.18 -0.83
C ALA A 229 6.90 36.72 0.65
N THR A 230 5.97 37.24 1.46
CA THR A 230 5.80 36.79 2.86
C THR A 230 5.33 35.34 2.93
N TRP A 231 4.41 34.92 2.06
CA TRP A 231 3.95 33.53 1.99
C TRP A 231 5.07 32.58 1.54
N GLN A 232 5.86 32.98 0.55
CA GLN A 232 6.95 32.17 -0.02
C GLN A 232 8.08 31.95 0.98
N THR A 233 8.49 32.99 1.72
CA THR A 233 9.47 32.85 2.81
C THR A 233 8.97 31.89 3.91
N GLY A 234 7.68 31.93 4.25
CA GLY A 234 7.05 30.98 5.17
C GLY A 234 7.01 29.54 4.62
N ARG A 235 6.72 29.35 3.33
CA ARG A 235 6.73 28.05 2.66
C ARG A 235 8.11 27.43 2.65
N ASP A 236 9.14 28.21 2.36
CA ASP A 236 10.53 27.73 2.30
C ASP A 236 11.06 27.35 3.69
N ARG A 237 10.67 28.09 4.74
CA ARG A 237 10.95 27.70 6.12
C ARG A 237 10.33 26.34 6.47
N ARG A 238 9.07 26.10 6.12
CA ARG A 238 8.37 24.82 6.37
C ARG A 238 9.02 23.66 5.61
N ARG A 239 9.40 23.86 4.34
CA ARG A 239 10.13 22.86 3.54
C ARG A 239 11.48 22.50 4.17
N ARG A 240 12.23 23.48 4.69
CA ARG A 240 13.50 23.24 5.38
C ARG A 240 13.31 22.50 6.71
N ALA A 241 12.17 22.67 7.37
CA ALA A 241 11.80 21.97 8.60
C ALA A 241 11.24 20.54 8.36
N GLY A 242 11.15 20.07 7.11
CA GLY A 242 10.67 18.72 6.79
C GLY A 242 9.16 18.52 6.89
N GLN A 243 8.37 19.61 6.83
CA GLN A 243 6.90 19.59 6.83
C GLN A 243 6.29 19.71 5.43
#